data_AF-A0A4Y8PD30-F1
#
_entry.id   AF-A0A4Y8PD30-F1
#
_cell.length_a   1.000
_cell.length_b   1.000
_cell.length_c   1.000
_cell.angle_alpha   90.00
_cell.angle_beta   90.00
_cell.angle_gamma   90.00
#
_symmetry.space_group_name_H-M   'P 1'
#
loop_
_entity.id
_entity.type
_entity.pdbx_description
1 polymer ?
#
loop_
_entity_poly.entity_id
_entity_poly.type
_entity_poly.pdbx_seq_one_letter_code
_entity_poly.pdbx_strand_id
1 'polypeptide(L)'
;MDTGSLPGGGLYSSSAVVSRIIGQALESPLKIVYLSDFYQWLKTNALPIKRPSELMAGDIIISPSSRYIQGHVGIIGEKISEKPDFSIYSNSLDSCLFLKNWTLSRWREYFEKDLKLDVFYFRVRKTFSQQNPMEYEKKPMSSMPGLSPFLSLWNRALPSSSQFKPTTGQVP
;
A
#
# COMPACT_ATOMS: atom_id res chain seq x y z
N MET A 1 42.82 -0.87 18.71
CA MET A 1 42.21 0.26 18.00
C MET A 1 40.71 0.15 18.14
N ASP A 2 40.05 1.26 18.48
CA ASP A 2 38.65 1.38 18.87
C ASP A 2 37.65 0.62 17.99
N THR A 3 36.78 -0.18 18.61
CA THR A 3 35.66 -0.92 18.00
C THR A 3 34.37 -0.08 17.96
N GLY A 4 34.48 1.20 17.61
CA GLY A 4 33.41 2.21 17.77
C GLY A 4 32.41 2.35 16.63
N SER A 5 32.02 1.28 15.93
CA SER A 5 30.96 1.34 14.91
C SER A 5 29.60 0.92 15.49
N LEU A 6 28.88 1.88 16.09
CA LEU A 6 27.46 1.79 16.46
C LEU A 6 26.62 2.73 15.56
N PRO A 7 25.30 2.55 15.45
CA PRO A 7 24.55 1.57 14.68
C PRO A 7 24.09 2.13 13.30
N GLY A 8 24.37 1.41 12.21
CA GLY A 8 23.56 1.36 10.96
C GLY A 8 22.84 2.61 10.38
N GLY A 9 23.31 3.83 10.62
CA GLY A 9 22.67 5.07 10.18
C GLY A 9 23.50 5.84 9.15
N GLY A 10 22.85 6.38 8.13
CA GLY A 10 23.47 7.19 7.08
C GLY A 10 22.58 7.31 5.84
N LEU A 11 22.90 8.22 4.90
CA LEU A 11 22.10 8.45 3.69
C LEU A 11 21.95 7.21 2.79
N TYR A 12 22.84 6.23 2.97
CA TYR A 12 22.86 4.96 2.24
C TYR A 12 22.37 3.77 3.08
N SER A 13 21.87 3.99 4.30
CA SER A 13 21.28 2.91 5.09
C SER A 13 20.02 2.36 4.41
N SER A 14 19.69 1.11 4.68
CA SER A 14 18.47 0.49 4.15
C SER A 14 17.21 1.26 4.54
N SER A 15 17.14 1.76 5.78
CA SER A 15 16.04 2.61 6.23
C SER A 15 15.96 3.93 5.49
N ALA A 16 17.09 4.62 5.25
CA ALA A 16 17.08 5.88 4.50
C ALA A 16 16.57 5.68 3.06
N VAL A 17 17.02 4.62 2.40
CA VAL A 17 16.61 4.29 1.02
C VAL A 17 15.12 3.93 0.96
N VAL A 18 14.67 2.99 1.80
CA VAL A 18 13.26 2.56 1.81
C VAL A 18 12.35 3.70 2.24
N SER A 19 12.75 4.51 3.23
CA SER A 19 12.01 5.70 3.65
C SER A 19 11.81 6.69 2.50
N ARG A 20 12.85 6.95 1.71
CA ARG A 20 12.76 7.83 0.54
C ARG A 20 11.82 7.27 -0.52
N ILE A 21 11.89 5.96 -0.81
CA ILE A 21 11.00 5.30 -1.77
C ILE A 21 9.54 5.42 -1.34
N ILE A 22 9.26 5.17 -0.05
CA ILE A 22 7.90 5.31 0.51
C ILE A 22 7.44 6.77 0.43
N GLY A 23 8.30 7.73 0.78
CA GLY A 23 7.96 9.14 0.69
C GLY A 23 7.60 9.57 -0.74
N GLN A 24 8.32 9.05 -1.74
CA GLN A 24 7.96 9.25 -3.14
C GLN A 24 6.62 8.62 -3.50
N ALA A 25 6.37 7.37 -3.08
CA ALA A 25 5.11 6.68 -3.35
C ALA A 25 3.90 7.35 -2.67
N LEU A 26 4.12 7.97 -1.51
CA LEU A 26 3.12 8.71 -0.75
C LEU A 26 2.98 10.17 -1.18
N GLU A 27 3.81 10.66 -2.11
CA GLU A 27 3.90 12.08 -2.48
C GLU A 27 4.11 13.00 -1.25
N SER A 28 4.77 12.48 -0.21
CA SER A 28 5.03 13.16 1.05
C SER A 28 6.48 12.90 1.48
N PRO A 29 7.29 13.94 1.76
CA PRO A 29 8.70 13.75 2.05
C PRO A 29 8.90 12.95 3.33
N LEU A 30 9.47 11.74 3.19
CA LEU A 30 9.88 10.89 4.31
C LEU A 30 11.40 10.68 4.23
N LYS A 31 12.12 11.04 5.30
CA LYS A 31 13.59 11.01 5.38
C LYS A 31 14.07 10.43 6.70
N ILE A 32 13.60 9.22 7.02
CA ILE A 32 13.96 8.54 8.26
C ILE A 32 15.21 7.71 8.02
N VAL A 33 16.30 8.06 8.71
CA VAL A 33 17.63 7.49 8.47
C VAL A 33 17.91 6.29 9.37
N TYR A 34 17.40 6.29 10.60
CA TYR A 34 17.61 5.22 11.56
C TYR A 34 16.54 4.13 11.44
N LEU A 35 16.97 2.87 11.48
CA LEU A 35 16.08 1.72 11.37
C LEU A 35 15.07 1.64 12.53
N SER A 36 15.48 2.03 13.73
CA SER A 36 14.61 2.09 14.91
C SER A 36 13.44 3.04 14.69
N ASP A 37 13.73 4.25 14.22
CA ASP A 37 12.74 5.30 13.99
C ASP A 37 11.82 4.91 12.85
N PHE A 38 12.38 4.27 11.82
CA PHE A 38 11.61 3.78 10.68
C PHE A 38 10.64 2.67 11.10
N TYR A 39 11.08 1.75 11.97
CA TYR A 39 10.20 0.74 12.55
C TYR A 39 9.08 1.35 13.40
N GLN A 40 9.39 2.35 14.24
CA GLN A 40 8.35 3.06 15.00
C GLN A 40 7.34 3.75 14.09
N TRP A 41 7.82 4.41 13.04
CA TRP A 41 6.95 5.06 12.05
C TRP A 41 6.02 4.05 11.36
N LEU A 42 6.54 2.89 10.96
CA LEU A 42 5.71 1.82 10.36
C LEU A 42 4.61 1.34 11.30
N LYS A 43 4.91 1.16 12.59
CA LYS A 43 3.89 0.74 13.57
C LYS A 43 2.74 1.75 13.72
N THR A 44 3.02 3.04 13.54
CA THR A 44 2.01 4.10 13.67
C THR A 44 1.27 4.37 12.36
N ASN A 45 1.94 4.23 11.21
CA ASN A 45 1.44 4.74 9.92
C ASN A 45 1.13 3.64 8.89
N ALA A 46 1.48 2.39 9.17
CA ALA A 46 1.27 1.27 8.27
C ALA A 46 0.46 0.15 8.92
N LEU A 47 -0.12 -0.71 8.10
CA LEU A 47 -0.91 -1.84 8.56
C LEU A 47 -0.01 -3.06 8.77
N PRO A 48 0.01 -3.67 9.97
CA PRO A 48 0.78 -4.88 10.20
C PRO A 48 0.16 -6.06 9.43
N ILE A 49 1.01 -6.87 8.79
CA ILE A 49 0.61 -8.10 8.11
C ILE A 49 1.07 -9.28 8.96
N LYS A 50 0.12 -10.16 9.32
CA LYS A 50 0.39 -11.26 10.26
C LYS A 50 0.95 -12.51 9.59
N ARG A 51 0.61 -12.74 8.32
CA ARG A 51 0.93 -13.98 7.61
C ARG A 51 1.64 -13.70 6.29
N PRO A 52 2.73 -14.43 5.98
CA PRO A 52 3.41 -14.33 4.68
C PRO A 52 2.51 -14.54 3.46
N SER A 53 1.43 -15.30 3.59
CA SER A 53 0.45 -15.54 2.51
C SER A 53 -0.36 -14.30 2.13
N GLU A 54 -0.38 -13.26 2.97
CA GLU A 54 -1.10 -12.01 2.72
C GLU A 54 -0.20 -10.92 2.11
N LEU A 55 1.09 -11.23 1.95
CA LEU A 55 2.07 -10.31 1.36
C LEU A 55 1.78 -10.06 -0.11
N MET A 56 2.04 -8.82 -0.51
CA MET A 56 1.94 -8.32 -1.86
C MET A 56 3.20 -7.54 -2.21
N ALA A 57 3.50 -7.43 -3.50
CA ALA A 57 4.58 -6.58 -3.98
C ALA A 57 4.35 -5.12 -3.50
N GLY A 58 5.41 -4.49 -3.00
CA GLY A 58 5.37 -3.16 -2.40
C GLY A 58 5.22 -3.15 -0.86
N ASP A 59 4.87 -4.28 -0.25
CA ASP A 59 4.88 -4.38 1.22
C ASP A 59 6.30 -4.25 1.77
N ILE A 60 6.41 -3.85 3.03
CA ILE A 60 7.68 -3.65 3.71
C ILE A 60 7.97 -4.85 4.59
N ILE A 61 9.19 -5.38 4.49
CA ILE A 61 9.74 -6.37 5.42
C ILE A 61 10.84 -5.70 6.24
N ILE A 62 10.80 -5.89 7.56
CA ILE A 62 11.75 -5.28 8.47
C ILE A 62 12.14 -6.26 9.58
N SER A 63 13.44 -6.33 9.84
CA SER A 63 14.01 -6.96 11.03
C SER A 63 14.67 -5.88 11.85
N PRO A 64 14.05 -5.36 12.93
CA PRO A 64 14.62 -4.29 13.74
C PRO A 64 15.93 -4.70 14.39
N SER A 65 16.84 -3.75 14.59
CA SER A 65 18.09 -4.01 15.32
C SER A 65 17.81 -4.36 16.79
N SER A 66 18.62 -5.27 17.35
CA SER A 66 18.72 -5.48 18.79
C SER A 66 19.91 -4.70 19.35
N ARG A 67 20.20 -4.85 20.66
CA ARG A 67 21.34 -4.17 21.30
C ARG A 67 22.68 -4.48 20.62
N TYR A 68 22.85 -5.69 20.09
CA TYR A 68 24.15 -6.16 19.58
C TYR A 68 24.12 -6.56 18.10
N ILE A 69 22.93 -6.64 17.50
CA ILE A 69 22.76 -7.17 16.15
C ILE A 69 22.06 -6.12 15.31
N GLN A 70 22.71 -5.74 14.20
CA GLN A 70 22.15 -4.82 13.23
C GLN A 70 21.04 -5.50 12.44
N GLY A 71 19.89 -4.85 12.41
CA GLY A 71 18.75 -5.25 11.60
C GLY A 71 18.82 -4.74 10.17
N HIS A 72 17.77 -5.01 9.40
CA HIS A 72 17.65 -4.56 8.01
C HIS A 72 16.21 -4.33 7.60
N VAL A 73 16.02 -3.66 6.47
CA VAL A 73 14.70 -3.42 5.88
C VAL A 73 14.75 -3.53 4.36
N GLY A 74 13.67 -4.02 3.79
CA GLY A 74 13.50 -4.18 2.36
C GLY A 74 12.04 -4.03 1.93
N ILE A 75 11.84 -4.10 0.62
CA ILE A 75 10.53 -4.04 -0.04
C ILE A 75 10.27 -5.41 -0.68
N ILE A 76 9.12 -5.99 -0.36
CA ILE A 76 8.62 -7.21 -0.98
C ILE A 76 8.41 -6.96 -2.48
N GLY A 77 8.99 -7.81 -3.29
CA GLY A 77 8.89 -7.79 -4.74
C GLY A 77 7.89 -8.81 -5.28
N GLU A 78 8.17 -9.31 -6.48
CA GLU A 78 7.36 -10.34 -7.12
C GLU A 78 7.39 -11.68 -6.36
N LYS A 79 6.28 -12.42 -6.45
CA LYS A 79 6.17 -13.81 -5.97
C LYS A 79 7.03 -14.71 -6.87
N ILE A 80 7.86 -15.55 -6.26
CA ILE A 80 8.82 -16.41 -6.98
C ILE A 80 8.49 -17.90 -6.90
N SER A 81 7.59 -18.30 -5.99
CA SER A 81 7.19 -19.71 -5.82
C SER A 81 5.77 -19.83 -5.28
N GLU A 82 5.13 -21.00 -5.46
CA GLU A 82 3.78 -21.25 -4.92
C GLU A 82 3.73 -21.38 -3.40
N LYS A 83 4.82 -21.82 -2.77
CA LYS A 83 5.03 -21.59 -1.34
C LYS A 83 5.32 -20.10 -1.17
N PRO A 84 4.74 -19.39 -0.20
CA PRO A 84 4.81 -17.93 -0.13
C PRO A 84 6.28 -17.48 0.03
N ASP A 85 6.91 -17.21 -1.09
CA ASP A 85 8.27 -16.73 -1.23
C ASP A 85 8.25 -15.64 -2.28
N PHE A 86 8.99 -14.58 -1.98
CA PHE A 86 9.00 -13.34 -2.73
C PHE A 86 10.44 -12.91 -2.89
N SER A 87 10.73 -12.27 -4.01
CA SER A 87 11.95 -11.47 -4.08
C SER A 87 11.87 -10.32 -3.08
N ILE A 88 13.02 -9.87 -2.58
CA ILE A 88 13.11 -8.70 -1.71
C ILE A 88 14.15 -7.75 -2.28
N TYR A 89 13.71 -6.51 -2.48
CA TYR A 89 14.57 -5.40 -2.85
C TYR A 89 15.11 -4.76 -1.57
N SER A 90 16.44 -4.70 -1.44
CA SER A 90 17.08 -4.10 -0.28
C SER A 90 18.41 -3.45 -0.65
N ASN A 91 18.92 -2.60 0.23
CA ASN A 91 20.27 -2.09 0.08
C ASN A 91 21.30 -3.21 0.29
N SER A 92 22.28 -3.31 -0.61
CA SER A 92 23.46 -4.16 -0.48
C SER A 92 24.58 -3.38 0.20
N LEU A 93 25.09 -3.90 1.32
CA LEU A 93 26.21 -3.30 2.04
C LEU A 93 27.51 -3.30 1.22
N ASP A 94 27.71 -4.32 0.38
CA ASP A 94 28.95 -4.47 -0.40
C ASP A 94 29.01 -3.52 -1.61
N SER A 95 27.86 -3.18 -2.19
CA SER A 95 27.78 -2.38 -3.42
C SER A 95 27.15 -0.99 -3.23
N CYS A 96 26.58 -0.71 -2.06
CA CYS A 96 25.78 0.48 -1.79
C CYS A 96 24.58 0.68 -2.74
N LEU A 97 24.17 -0.37 -3.46
CA LEU A 97 23.06 -0.34 -4.41
C LEU A 97 21.77 -0.91 -3.81
N PHE A 98 20.62 -0.42 -4.28
CA PHE A 98 19.32 -1.00 -3.97
C PHE A 98 18.98 -2.05 -5.02
N LEU A 99 19.04 -3.32 -4.65
CA LEU A 99 19.00 -4.46 -5.58
C LEU A 99 18.01 -5.52 -5.12
N LYS A 100 17.59 -6.34 -6.07
CA LYS A 100 16.84 -7.58 -5.82
C LYS A 100 17.80 -8.70 -5.40
N ASN A 101 18.23 -8.70 -4.14
CA ASN A 101 19.32 -9.56 -3.64
C ASN A 101 18.91 -10.57 -2.56
N TRP A 102 17.65 -10.56 -2.13
CA TRP A 102 17.13 -11.49 -1.13
C TRP A 102 15.85 -12.19 -1.61
N THR A 103 15.55 -13.31 -0.97
CA THR A 103 14.23 -13.94 -0.99
C THR A 103 13.66 -13.91 0.42
N LEU A 104 12.33 -14.03 0.55
CA LEU A 104 11.67 -14.09 1.85
C LEU A 104 12.18 -15.27 2.68
N SER A 105 12.34 -16.44 2.05
CA SER A 105 12.88 -17.62 2.72
C SER A 105 14.28 -17.35 3.29
N ARG A 106 15.19 -16.78 2.47
CA ARG A 106 16.57 -16.47 2.88
C ARG A 106 16.62 -15.38 3.94
N TRP A 107 15.75 -14.37 3.84
CA TRP A 107 15.65 -13.30 4.84
C TRP A 107 15.28 -13.87 6.21
N ARG A 108 14.26 -14.72 6.26
CA ARG A 108 13.82 -15.36 7.51
C ARG A 108 14.87 -16.32 8.05
N GLU A 109 15.51 -17.10 7.20
CA GLU A 109 16.63 -17.96 7.63
C GLU A 109 17.73 -17.13 8.31
N TYR A 110 18.20 -16.09 7.65
CA TYR A 110 19.28 -15.26 8.19
C TYR A 110 18.87 -14.45 9.43
N PHE A 111 17.79 -13.66 9.35
CA PHE A 111 17.44 -12.76 10.45
C PHE A 111 16.72 -13.48 11.59
N GLU A 112 15.75 -14.34 11.31
CA GLU A 112 14.94 -15.02 12.34
C GLU A 112 15.71 -16.19 12.97
N LYS A 113 16.34 -17.04 12.14
CA LYS A 113 16.99 -18.25 12.65
C LYS A 113 18.43 -18.02 13.08
N ASP A 114 19.25 -17.38 12.25
CA ASP A 114 20.68 -17.25 12.56
C ASP A 114 20.94 -16.12 13.54
N LEU A 115 20.35 -14.95 13.28
CA LEU A 115 20.55 -13.74 14.07
C LEU A 115 19.55 -13.56 15.23
N LYS A 116 18.51 -14.38 15.33
CA LYS A 116 17.47 -14.30 16.38
C LYS A 116 16.80 -12.93 16.46
N LEU A 117 16.63 -12.26 15.33
CA LEU A 117 15.85 -11.04 15.18
C LEU A 117 14.45 -11.35 14.70
N ASP A 118 13.46 -10.65 15.25
CA ASP A 118 12.09 -10.75 14.76
C ASP A 118 11.98 -10.22 13.32
N VAL A 119 11.03 -10.78 12.56
CA VAL A 119 10.71 -10.34 11.20
C VAL A 119 9.27 -9.84 11.18
N PHE A 120 9.09 -8.57 10.83
CA PHE A 120 7.79 -7.91 10.73
C PHE A 120 7.48 -7.50 9.31
N TYR A 121 6.19 -7.40 9.01
CA TYR A 121 5.66 -7.04 7.71
C TYR A 121 4.64 -5.91 7.84
N PHE A 122 4.70 -4.93 6.93
CA PHE A 122 3.82 -3.78 6.95
C PHE A 122 3.35 -3.40 5.55
N ARG A 123 2.08 -3.01 5.44
CA ARG A 123 1.52 -2.39 4.24
C ARG A 123 1.32 -0.90 4.45
N VAL A 124 1.99 -0.09 3.65
CA VAL A 124 1.78 1.37 3.63
C VAL A 124 0.60 1.66 2.70
N ARG A 125 -0.38 2.44 3.16
CA ARG A 125 -1.52 2.87 2.34
C ARG A 125 -1.35 4.32 1.93
N LYS A 126 -1.53 4.62 0.64
CA LYS A 126 -1.75 6.00 0.19
C LYS A 126 -3.16 6.39 0.60
N THR A 127 -3.28 7.41 1.46
CA THR A 127 -4.56 8.10 1.66
C THR A 127 -4.84 8.86 0.37
N PHE A 128 -5.72 8.33 -0.47
CA PHE A 128 -6.30 9.14 -1.52
C PHE A 128 -7.15 10.20 -0.81
N SER A 129 -6.64 11.43 -0.73
CA SER A 129 -7.49 12.57 -0.35
C SER A 129 -8.71 12.52 -1.25
N GLN A 130 -9.89 12.41 -0.65
CA GLN A 130 -11.16 12.51 -1.36
C GLN A 130 -11.09 13.79 -2.20
N GLN A 131 -11.06 13.64 -3.52
CA GLN A 131 -11.36 14.75 -4.40
C GLN A 131 -12.76 15.22 -3.99
N ASN A 132 -12.88 16.50 -3.61
CA ASN A 132 -14.17 17.15 -3.40
C ASN A 132 -15.10 16.71 -4.54
N PRO A 133 -16.31 16.18 -4.27
CA PRO A 133 -17.27 15.95 -5.33
C PRO A 133 -17.47 17.31 -6.00
N MET A 134 -17.11 17.39 -7.29
CA MET A 134 -17.19 18.58 -8.12
C MET A 134 -18.52 19.29 -7.84
N GLU A 135 -18.44 20.45 -7.19
CA GLU A 135 -19.55 21.35 -7.05
C GLU A 135 -19.85 21.87 -8.46
N TYR A 136 -20.81 21.24 -9.13
CA TYR A 136 -21.29 21.72 -10.42
C TYR A 136 -21.90 23.10 -10.20
N GLU A 137 -21.11 24.12 -10.50
CA GLU A 137 -21.56 25.50 -10.58
C GLU A 137 -22.71 25.56 -11.59
N LYS A 138 -23.94 25.69 -11.08
CA LYS A 138 -25.12 25.92 -11.91
C LYS A 138 -24.94 27.26 -12.61
N LYS A 139 -24.46 27.25 -13.85
CA LYS A 139 -24.58 28.42 -14.73
C LYS A 139 -26.05 28.81 -14.85
N PRO A 140 -26.42 30.09 -14.66
CA PRO A 140 -27.77 30.55 -14.95
C PRO A 140 -28.02 30.41 -16.47
N MET A 141 -29.06 29.65 -16.84
CA MET A 141 -29.54 29.58 -18.22
C MET A 141 -29.97 30.97 -18.66
N SER A 142 -29.15 31.62 -19.50
CA SER A 142 -29.59 32.74 -20.31
C SER A 142 -30.53 32.24 -21.41
N SER A 143 -31.65 32.94 -21.51
CA SER A 143 -32.75 32.84 -22.49
C SER A 143 -32.35 32.36 -23.89
N MET A 144 -32.99 31.29 -24.37
CA MET A 144 -33.15 31.04 -25.80
C MET A 144 -34.56 31.47 -26.25
N PRO A 145 -34.68 32.31 -27.29
CA PRO A 145 -35.88 32.39 -28.10
C PRO A 145 -35.73 31.55 -29.39
N GLY A 146 -36.83 30.94 -29.84
CA GLY A 146 -36.97 30.47 -31.21
C GLY A 146 -37.32 29.00 -31.37
N LEU A 147 -38.59 28.67 -31.18
CA LEU A 147 -39.21 27.44 -31.64
C LEU A 147 -39.18 27.36 -33.19
N SER A 148 -38.98 26.17 -33.73
CA SER A 148 -39.57 25.78 -35.01
C SER A 148 -40.13 24.35 -34.93
N PRO A 149 -41.25 24.08 -35.62
CA PRO A 149 -42.19 23.05 -35.24
C PRO A 149 -42.09 21.86 -36.20
N PHE A 150 -41.45 20.78 -35.77
CA PHE A 150 -41.57 19.51 -36.48
C PHE A 150 -41.65 18.39 -35.44
N LEU A 151 -42.66 17.53 -35.59
CA LEU A 151 -43.01 16.38 -34.75
C LEU A 151 -43.97 16.67 -33.58
N SER A 152 -45.14 17.22 -33.92
CA SER A 152 -46.39 16.69 -33.37
C SER A 152 -46.82 15.50 -34.22
N LEU A 153 -47.55 14.54 -33.63
CA LEU A 153 -47.66 13.11 -33.99
C LEU A 153 -46.51 12.37 -33.30
N TRP A 154 -46.68 11.79 -32.11
CA TRP A 154 -47.61 10.72 -31.80
C TRP A 154 -48.12 10.87 -30.36
N ASN A 155 -49.40 11.16 -30.22
CA ASN A 155 -50.12 11.05 -28.96
C ASN A 155 -51.40 10.28 -29.26
N ARG A 156 -51.51 9.06 -28.75
CA ARG A 156 -52.70 8.18 -28.62
C ARG A 156 -52.15 6.78 -28.29
N ALA A 157 -52.54 6.03 -27.27
CA ALA A 157 -53.51 6.19 -26.20
C ALA A 157 -53.22 5.08 -25.15
N LEU A 158 -53.48 5.34 -23.87
CA LEU A 158 -53.60 4.35 -22.78
C LEU A 158 -54.92 3.55 -22.93
N PRO A 159 -55.08 2.32 -22.39
CA PRO A 159 -55.40 2.07 -20.95
C PRO A 159 -54.67 0.84 -20.35
N SER A 160 -54.24 0.83 -19.06
CA SER A 160 -54.94 0.53 -17.80
C SER A 160 -55.39 -0.93 -17.55
N SER A 161 -55.22 -1.35 -16.28
CA SER A 161 -55.67 -2.58 -15.59
C SER A 161 -54.69 -3.78 -15.65
N SER A 162 -54.43 -4.57 -14.61
CA SER A 162 -54.90 -4.64 -13.21
C SER A 162 -53.98 -5.56 -12.39
N GLN A 163 -53.87 -5.24 -11.09
CA GLN A 163 -53.68 -6.08 -9.90
C GLN A 163 -53.13 -7.51 -10.04
N PHE A 164 -52.08 -7.87 -9.28
CA PHE A 164 -52.10 -9.01 -8.33
C PHE A 164 -50.86 -8.97 -7.39
N LYS A 165 -51.12 -9.07 -6.08
CA LYS A 165 -50.22 -9.34 -4.94
C LYS A 165 -51.01 -10.37 -4.08
N PRO A 166 -50.42 -11.01 -3.06
CA PRO A 166 -49.18 -11.77 -2.94
C PRO A 166 -49.49 -13.21 -2.43
N THR A 167 -48.51 -14.10 -2.29
CA THR A 167 -48.67 -15.23 -1.35
C THR A 167 -47.35 -15.66 -0.74
N THR A 168 -47.29 -15.48 0.57
CA THR A 168 -46.38 -16.05 1.57
C THR A 168 -46.54 -17.57 1.69
N GLY A 169 -45.45 -18.29 1.97
CA GLY A 169 -45.49 -19.69 2.42
C GLY A 169 -44.13 -20.15 2.95
N GLN A 170 -44.12 -20.58 4.21
CA GLN A 170 -42.96 -20.95 5.04
C GLN A 170 -42.34 -22.32 4.71
N VAL A 171 -41.02 -22.38 4.95
CA VAL A 171 -40.12 -23.41 5.53
C VAL A 171 -40.82 -24.65 6.14
N PRO A 172 -40.31 -25.88 5.91
CA PRO A 172 -39.26 -26.48 6.76
C PRO A 172 -37.86 -26.55 6.14
#